data_AF-A0A7V1F7P7-F1
#
_entry.id   AF-A0A7V1F7P7-F1
#
_cell.length_a   1.000
_cell.length_b   1.000
_cell.length_c   1.000
_cell.angle_alpha   90.00
_cell.angle_beta   90.00
_cell.angle_gamma   90.00
#
_symmetry.space_group_name_H-M   'P 1'
#
loop_
_entity.id
_entity.type
_entity.pdbx_description
1 polymer ?
#
loop_
_entity_poly.entity_id
_entity_poly.type
_entity_poly.pdbx_seq_one_letter_code
_entity_poly.pdbx_strand_id
1 'polypeptide(L)' 'MIANRFEDLIFWRKARELTKLVYLYTGNGNFKSDFGLKDQIQRSSVSIMSNIAEGFGRGSNKEFLQ' A
#
# COMPACT_ATOMS: atom_id res chain seq x y z
N MET A 1 3.42 6.97 -20.36
CA MET A 1 4.20 7.54 -19.23
C MET A 1 5.36 6.61 -18.95
N ILE A 2 6.60 7.09 -19.08
CA ILE A 2 7.76 6.36 -18.58
C ILE A 2 7.95 6.84 -17.13
N ALA A 3 7.46 6.06 -16.18
CA ALA A 3 7.72 6.31 -14.76
C ALA A 3 9.19 5.96 -14.49
N ASN A 4 9.92 6.85 -13.81
CA ASN A 4 11.35 6.64 -13.50
C ASN A 4 11.54 6.07 -12.09
N ARG A 5 10.54 6.25 -11.22
CA ARG A 5 10.47 5.64 -9.89
C ARG A 5 9.06 5.14 -9.61
N PHE A 6 8.91 4.20 -8.68
CA PHE A 6 7.60 3.63 -8.35
C PHE A 6 6.64 4.68 -7.78
N GLU A 7 7.15 5.76 -7.17
CA GLU A 7 6.35 6.86 -6.65
C GLU A 7 5.66 7.69 -7.74
N ASP A 8 6.16 7.62 -8.98
CA ASP A 8 5.53 8.28 -10.13
C ASP A 8 4.23 7.55 -10.55
N LEU A 9 4.05 6.28 -10.14
CA LEU A 9 2.90 5.46 -10.50
C LEU A 9 1.64 5.96 -9.76
N ILE A 10 0.59 6.27 -10.54
CA ILE A 10 -0.70 6.76 -9.98
C ILE A 10 -1.29 5.76 -8.98
N PHE A 11 -1.19 4.46 -9.26
CA PHE A 11 -1.71 3.43 -8.37
C PHE A 11 -0.90 3.28 -7.08
N TRP A 12 0.43 3.51 -7.11
CA TRP A 12 1.23 3.61 -5.88
C TRP A 12 0.80 4.81 -5.03
N ARG A 13 0.61 5.98 -5.66
CA ARG A 13 0.14 7.19 -4.97
C ARG A 13 -1.23 6.98 -4.33
N LYS A 14 -2.15 6.30 -5.03
CA LYS A 14 -3.47 5.94 -4.48
C LYS A 14 -3.36 4.95 -3.31
N ALA A 15 -2.47 3.96 -3.40
CA ALA A 15 -2.21 3.03 -2.29
C ALA A 15 -1.63 3.75 -1.05
N ARG A 16 -0.79 4.76 -1.26
CA ARG A 16 -0.28 5.63 -0.18
C ARG A 16 -1.38 6.42 0.51
N GLU A 17 -2.28 7.04 -0.25
CA GLU A 17 -3.43 7.76 0.34
C GLU A 17 -4.38 6.80 1.07
N LEU A 18 -4.65 5.62 0.50
CA LEU A 18 -5.43 4.57 1.18
C LEU A 18 -4.78 4.20 2.52
N THR A 19 -3.46 3.98 2.54
CA THR A 19 -2.74 3.61 3.76
C THR A 19 -2.82 4.70 4.82
N LYS A 20 -2.68 5.96 4.42
CA LYS A 20 -2.88 7.10 5.32
C LYS A 20 -4.28 7.09 5.96
N LEU A 21 -5.33 6.83 5.16
CA LEU A 21 -6.70 6.72 5.67
C LEU A 21 -6.86 5.53 6.62
N VAL A 22 -6.26 4.37 6.30
CA VAL A 22 -6.28 3.19 7.17
C VAL A 22 -5.67 3.53 8.54
N TYR A 23 -4.48 4.13 8.59
CA TYR A 23 -3.87 4.54 9.85
C TYR A 23 -4.72 5.57 10.61
N LEU A 24 -5.34 6.52 9.90
CA LEU A 24 -6.23 7.50 10.50
C LEU A 24 -7.43 6.82 11.18
N TYR A 25 -8.14 5.92 10.50
CA TYR A 25 -9.34 5.30 11.05
C TYR A 25 -9.03 4.24 12.12
N THR A 26 -7.95 3.48 11.94
CA THR A 26 -7.55 2.44 12.90
C THR A 26 -6.82 3.00 14.13
N GLY A 27 -6.32 4.24 14.06
CA GLY A 27 -5.69 4.93 15.19
C GLY A 27 -6.66 5.65 16.14
N ASN A 28 -7.96 5.66 15.82
CA ASN A 28 -8.97 6.45 16.52
C ASN A 28 -10.14 5.60 17.04
N GLY A 29 -10.84 6.13 18.05
CA GLY A 29 -12.04 5.51 18.63
C GLY A 29 -11.84 4.09 19.13
N ASN A 30 -12.93 3.30 19.09
CA ASN A 30 -12.95 1.90 19.53
C ASN A 30 -12.04 0.99 18.68
N PHE A 31 -11.69 1.43 17.46
CA PHE A 31 -10.87 0.62 16.57
C PHE A 31 -9.41 0.55 17.03
N LYS A 32 -8.94 1.59 17.73
CA LYS A 32 -7.57 1.65 18.27
C LYS A 32 -7.24 0.50 19.21
N SER A 33 -8.23 0.00 19.95
CA SER A 33 -8.12 -1.10 20.92
C SER A 33 -8.35 -2.48 20.32
N ASP A 34 -8.83 -2.59 19.08
CA ASP A 34 -8.89 -3.88 18.38
C ASP A 34 -7.53 -4.19 17.75
N PHE A 35 -6.60 -4.67 18.58
CA PHE A 35 -5.21 -4.86 18.18
C PHE A 35 -5.05 -5.84 17.01
N GLY A 36 -5.86 -6.90 16.97
CA GLY A 36 -5.80 -7.92 15.92
C GLY A 36 -6.26 -7.39 14.57
N LEU A 37 -7.46 -6.82 14.51
CA LEU A 37 -8.01 -6.31 13.25
C LEU A 37 -7.25 -5.07 12.76
N LYS A 38 -6.83 -4.19 13.68
CA LYS A 38 -5.96 -3.04 13.37
C LYS A 38 -4.66 -3.48 12.71
N ASP A 39 -3.93 -4.43 13.30
CA ASP A 39 -2.65 -4.89 12.77
C ASP A 39 -2.82 -5.48 11.37
N GLN A 40 -3.81 -6.36 11.18
CA GLN A 40 -4.06 -6.98 9.89
C GLN A 40 -4.34 -5.94 8.80
N ILE A 41 -5.27 -5.00 9.04
CA ILE A 41 -5.64 -4.02 8.02
C ILE A 41 -4.48 -3.05 7.74
N GLN A 42 -3.75 -2.59 8.76
CA GLN A 42 -2.59 -1.71 8.56
C GLN A 42 -1.51 -2.40 7.70
N ARG A 43 -1.17 -3.65 8.03
CA ARG A 43 -0.16 -4.41 7.29
C ARG A 43 -0.60 -4.74 5.88
N SER A 44 -1.86 -5.14 5.67
CA SER A 44 -2.42 -5.36 4.33
C SER A 44 -2.34 -4.10 3.48
N SER A 45 -2.66 -2.93 4.04
CA SER A 45 -2.59 -1.67 3.30
C SER A 45 -1.17 -1.30 2.90
N VAL A 46 -0.19 -1.45 3.81
CA VAL A 46 1.23 -1.23 3.51
C VAL A 46 1.73 -2.19 2.43
N SER A 47 1.29 -3.45 2.49
CA SER A 47 1.69 -4.49 1.53
C SER A 47 1.36 -4.11 0.08
N ILE A 48 0.28 -3.38 -0.18
CA ILE A 48 -0.06 -2.91 -1.54
C ILE A 48 1.07 -2.03 -2.10
N MET A 49 1.56 -1.06 -1.33
CA MET A 49 2.66 -0.19 -1.74
C MET A 49 3.96 -0.97 -1.96
N SER A 50 4.27 -1.91 -1.07
CA SER A 50 5.46 -2.76 -1.15
C SER A 50 5.45 -3.64 -2.41
N ASN A 51 4.32 -4.29 -2.71
CA ASN A 51 4.17 -5.11 -3.92
C ASN A 51 4.32 -4.28 -5.20
N ILE A 52 3.79 -3.05 -5.22
CA ILE A 52 3.96 -2.15 -6.37
C ILE A 52 5.42 -1.75 -6.55
N ALA A 53 6.11 -1.37 -5.47
CA ALA A 53 7.52 -1.00 -5.53
C ALA A 53 8.41 -2.17 -5.97
N GLU A 54 8.14 -3.37 -5.44
CA GLU A 54 8.80 -4.60 -5.84
C GLU A 54 8.56 -4.92 -7.33
N GLY A 55 7.30 -4.90 -7.78
CA GLY A 55 6.94 -5.13 -9.18
C GLY A 55 7.54 -4.10 -10.14
N PHE A 56 7.69 -2.84 -9.71
CA PHE A 56 8.38 -1.80 -10.47
C PHE A 56 9.88 -2.08 -10.61
N GLY A 57 10.54 -2.53 -9.54
CA GLY A 57 11.97 -2.87 -9.53
C GLY A 57 12.33 -4.10 -10.37
N ARG A 58 11.36 -5.00 -10.61
CA ARG A 58 11.57 -6.25 -11.38
C ARG A 58 11.60 -6.05 -12.91
N GLY A 59 11.43 -4.82 -13.41
CA GLY A 59 11.93 -4.40 -14.73
C GLY A 59 11.31 -5.04 -15.99
N SER A 60 10.29 -5.91 -15.91
CA SER A 60 9.65 -6.44 -17.13
C SER A 60 8.16 -6.77 -16.95
N ASN A 61 7.39 -6.42 -17.99
CA ASN A 61 5.92 -6.51 -18.11
C ASN A 61 5.29 -7.89 -17.84
N LYS A 62 6.07 -8.95 -17.61
CA LYS A 62 5.58 -10.32 -17.43
C LYS A 62 5.34 -10.73 -15.98
N GLU A 63 5.92 -10.04 -14.99
CA GLU A 63 5.77 -10.42 -13.57
C GLU A 63 4.73 -9.58 -12.81
N PHE A 64 4.06 -8.62 -13.46
CA PHE A 64 3.06 -7.76 -12.81
C PHE A 64 1.69 -8.44 -12.57
N LEU A 65 1.53 -9.71 -12.99
CA LEU A 65 0.26 -10.44 -13.03
C LEU A 65 0.25 -11.74 -12.20
N GLN A 66 1.24 -11.95 -11.31
CA GLN A 66 1.26 -13.15 -10.47
C GLN A 66 0.40 -13.01 -9.21
#